data_AF-M5TH91-F1
#
_entry.id   AF-M5TH91-F1
#
_cell.length_a   1.000
_cell.length_b   1.000
_cell.length_c   1.000
_cell.angle_alpha   90.00
_cell.angle_beta   90.00
_cell.angle_gamma   90.00
#
_symmetry.space_group_name_H-M   'P 1'
#
loop_
_entity.id
_entity.type
_entity.pdbx_description
1 polymer ?
#
loop_
_entity_poly.entity_id
_entity_poly.type
_entity_poly.pdbx_seq_one_letter_code
_entity_poly.pdbx_strand_id
1 'polypeptide(L)'
;MPHLRVARAAFLLFVAMISSGNVRAADPVRVDGTSHLNLLTRAWVQAAQDVNYRLKVTNEESGSGAGFKHFTLGQLDIIKSSRPMKNGERTACQNAGIQTIEVPMARFPSGDEKLRFVVNHDSLRREEVRGFLRYCLSDHAQELAAVHAVPLRELELNDARLIVTMAIQDDATEQPPENEAASQ
;
A
#
# COMPACT_ATOMS: atom_id res chain seq x y z
N MET A 1 5.80 -25.39 -71.34
CA MET A 1 7.16 -24.79 -71.18
C MET A 1 7.33 -23.86 -72.37
N PRO A 2 7.67 -22.54 -72.28
CA PRO A 2 8.47 -21.76 -71.30
C PRO A 2 7.87 -21.20 -69.99
N HIS A 3 8.55 -21.18 -68.81
CA HIS A 3 9.60 -20.30 -68.21
C HIS A 3 9.18 -18.83 -67.88
N LEU A 4 8.91 -18.50 -66.60
CA LEU A 4 9.84 -17.93 -65.58
C LEU A 4 10.14 -16.44 -65.86
N ARG A 5 9.79 -15.45 -65.03
CA ARG A 5 10.50 -15.09 -63.77
C ARG A 5 9.81 -13.94 -63.01
N VAL A 6 9.53 -14.19 -61.72
CA VAL A 6 9.84 -13.38 -60.52
C VAL A 6 9.83 -11.84 -60.61
N ALA A 7 8.90 -11.21 -59.89
CA ALA A 7 9.15 -10.01 -59.10
C ALA A 7 8.16 -10.01 -57.91
N ARG A 8 8.52 -10.61 -56.77
CA ARG A 8 9.04 -9.88 -55.59
C ARG A 8 8.26 -8.59 -55.28
N ALA A 9 7.02 -8.73 -54.84
CA ALA A 9 6.40 -7.78 -53.92
C ALA A 9 5.99 -8.57 -52.68
N ALA A 10 6.99 -8.87 -51.83
CA ALA A 10 6.75 -9.27 -50.46
C ALA A 10 6.12 -8.06 -49.76
N PHE A 11 4.79 -7.96 -49.86
CA PHE A 11 3.98 -7.08 -49.05
C PHE A 11 4.01 -7.66 -47.64
N LEU A 12 5.09 -7.34 -46.92
CA LEU A 12 5.23 -7.57 -45.48
C LEU A 12 4.12 -6.76 -44.80
N LEU A 13 2.98 -7.43 -44.60
CA LEU A 13 1.89 -6.98 -43.76
C LEU A 13 2.42 -6.98 -42.32
N PHE A 14 3.07 -5.90 -41.91
CA PHE A 14 3.43 -5.64 -40.52
C PHE A 14 2.12 -5.38 -39.76
N VAL A 15 1.45 -6.45 -39.33
CA VAL A 15 0.37 -6.37 -38.36
C VAL A 15 1.00 -5.99 -37.03
N ALA A 16 1.05 -4.68 -36.76
CA ALA A 16 1.30 -4.18 -35.42
C ALA A 16 0.13 -4.64 -34.55
N MET A 17 0.33 -5.76 -33.86
CA MET A 17 -0.55 -6.23 -32.79
C MET A 17 -0.44 -5.18 -31.68
N ILE A 18 -1.31 -4.17 -31.71
CA ILE A 18 -1.46 -3.22 -30.63
C ILE A 18 -2.05 -4.03 -29.47
N SER A 19 -1.16 -4.59 -28.65
CA SER A 19 -1.53 -5.14 -27.36
C SER A 19 -2.16 -4.00 -26.59
N SER A 20 -3.48 -3.98 -26.53
CA SER A 20 -4.23 -3.08 -25.66
C SER A 20 -3.88 -3.48 -24.24
N GLY A 21 -2.78 -2.92 -23.73
CA GLY A 21 -2.48 -2.99 -22.32
C GLY A 21 -3.66 -2.36 -21.60
N ASN A 22 -4.50 -3.20 -21.01
CA ASN A 22 -5.53 -2.74 -20.09
C ASN A 22 -4.80 -1.98 -19.00
N VAL A 23 -4.80 -0.65 -19.07
CA VAL A 23 -4.39 0.21 -17.96
C VAL A 23 -5.45 -0.01 -16.89
N ARG A 24 -5.25 -1.04 -16.07
CA ARG A 24 -6.11 -1.33 -14.93
C ARG A 24 -5.96 -0.12 -14.01
N ALA A 25 -7.03 0.65 -13.87
CA ALA A 25 -7.07 1.71 -12.88
C ALA A 25 -6.69 1.10 -11.53
N ALA A 26 -5.72 1.71 -10.86
CA ALA A 26 -5.23 1.24 -9.58
C ALA A 26 -6.39 1.16 -8.59
N ASP A 27 -6.56 0.01 -7.94
CA ASP A 27 -7.56 -0.14 -6.88
C ASP A 27 -7.19 0.78 -5.71
N PRO A 28 -8.16 1.44 -5.06
CA PRO A 28 -7.87 2.33 -3.94
C PRO A 28 -7.22 1.59 -2.76
N VAL A 29 -6.34 2.28 -2.03
CA VAL A 29 -5.90 1.88 -0.69
C VAL A 29 -7.10 2.05 0.26
N ARG A 30 -7.50 0.96 0.90
CA ARG A 30 -8.68 0.92 1.78
C ARG A 30 -8.23 1.10 3.22
N VAL A 31 -8.60 2.23 3.82
CA VAL A 31 -8.21 2.63 5.17
C VAL A 31 -9.46 2.84 6.02
N ASP A 32 -9.47 2.33 7.24
CA ASP A 32 -10.53 2.57 8.23
C ASP A 32 -9.93 2.57 9.64
N GLY A 33 -10.73 2.86 10.66
CA GLY A 33 -10.37 2.71 12.05
C GLY A 33 -10.71 3.94 12.86
N THR A 34 -9.78 4.38 13.69
CA THR A 34 -10.04 5.49 14.61
C THR A 34 -10.30 6.83 13.89
N SER A 35 -11.24 7.60 14.42
CA SER A 35 -11.52 9.00 14.04
C SER A 35 -10.53 9.99 14.67
N HIS A 36 -9.73 9.55 15.64
CA HIS A 36 -8.65 10.37 16.18
C HIS A 36 -7.66 10.74 15.07
N LEU A 37 -7.31 12.02 15.00
CA LEU A 37 -6.43 12.58 13.96
C LEU A 37 -6.97 12.37 12.53
N ASN A 38 -8.29 12.33 12.35
CA ASN A 38 -8.88 12.23 11.02
C ASN A 38 -8.47 13.39 10.10
N LEU A 39 -8.31 14.61 10.63
CA LEU A 39 -7.80 15.77 9.90
C LEU A 39 -6.42 15.50 9.33
N LEU A 40 -5.50 14.95 10.13
CA LEU A 40 -4.19 14.54 9.66
C LEU A 40 -4.29 13.48 8.55
N THR A 41 -5.07 12.41 8.78
CA THR A 41 -5.17 11.33 7.80
C THR A 41 -5.80 11.80 6.48
N ARG A 42 -6.76 12.73 6.53
CA ARG A 42 -7.33 13.37 5.34
C ARG A 42 -6.32 14.24 4.62
N ALA A 43 -5.54 15.03 5.36
CA ALA A 43 -4.49 15.87 4.82
C ALA A 43 -3.42 15.01 4.10
N TRP A 44 -2.99 13.90 4.71
CA TRP A 44 -2.09 12.95 4.05
C TRP A 44 -2.69 12.32 2.80
N VAL A 45 -3.95 11.91 2.84
CA VAL A 45 -4.64 11.33 1.67
C VAL A 45 -4.69 12.32 0.51
N GLN A 46 -5.09 13.57 0.78
CA GLN A 46 -5.18 14.61 -0.23
C GLN A 46 -3.81 14.92 -0.83
N ALA A 47 -2.81 15.17 0.01
CA ALA A 47 -1.48 15.49 -0.48
C ALA A 47 -0.78 14.30 -1.17
N ALA A 48 -1.04 13.06 -0.75
CA ALA A 48 -0.58 11.87 -1.46
C ALA A 48 -1.20 11.75 -2.86
N GLN A 49 -2.50 12.08 -3.00
CA GLN A 49 -3.21 12.12 -4.28
C GLN A 49 -2.64 13.19 -5.22
N ASP A 50 -2.31 14.35 -4.68
CA ASP A 50 -1.71 15.46 -5.44
C ASP A 50 -0.31 15.09 -5.98
N VAL A 51 0.48 14.37 -5.18
CA VAL A 51 1.83 13.92 -5.57
C VAL A 51 1.80 12.69 -6.47
N ASN A 52 0.78 11.84 -6.35
CA ASN A 52 0.63 10.63 -7.16
C ASN A 52 -0.83 10.37 -7.53
N TYR A 53 -1.16 10.70 -8.77
CA TYR A 53 -2.49 10.56 -9.37
C TYR A 53 -3.04 9.12 -9.37
N ARG A 54 -2.23 8.10 -9.07
CA ARG A 54 -2.66 6.69 -8.95
C ARG A 54 -3.06 6.29 -7.53
N LEU A 55 -2.85 7.15 -6.53
CA LEU A 55 -3.18 6.85 -5.14
C LEU A 55 -4.62 7.22 -4.81
N LYS A 56 -5.58 6.36 -5.14
CA LYS A 56 -6.93 6.52 -4.57
C LYS A 56 -6.92 5.95 -3.16
N VAL A 57 -7.42 6.68 -2.16
CA VAL A 57 -7.53 6.18 -0.78
C VAL A 57 -8.95 6.38 -0.29
N THR A 58 -9.56 5.33 0.25
CA THR A 58 -10.85 5.44 0.94
C THR A 58 -10.58 5.45 2.44
N ASN A 59 -11.25 6.36 3.16
CA ASN A 59 -11.10 6.50 4.60
C ASN A 59 -12.47 6.41 5.26
N GLU A 60 -12.72 5.32 5.97
CA GLU A 60 -13.86 5.17 6.86
C GLU A 60 -13.44 5.47 8.32
N GLU A 61 -14.41 5.79 9.18
CA GLU A 61 -14.17 6.14 10.59
C GLU A 61 -15.07 5.30 11.50
N SER A 62 -15.00 3.98 11.34
CA SER A 62 -15.85 3.03 12.09
C SER A 62 -15.39 2.81 13.55
N GLY A 63 -14.17 3.25 13.89
CA GLY A 63 -13.48 2.93 15.14
C GLY A 63 -12.63 1.66 15.02
N SER A 64 -11.57 1.54 15.83
CA SER A 64 -10.59 0.45 15.65
C SER A 64 -11.19 -0.95 15.77
N GLY A 65 -12.15 -1.17 16.67
CA GLY A 65 -12.80 -2.48 16.84
C GLY A 65 -13.66 -2.91 15.64
N ALA A 66 -14.36 -1.97 14.98
CA ALA A 66 -15.11 -2.25 13.75
C ALA A 66 -14.15 -2.40 12.56
N GLY A 67 -13.12 -1.54 12.49
CA GLY A 67 -12.04 -1.67 11.51
C GLY A 67 -11.37 -3.04 11.55
N PHE A 68 -11.08 -3.60 12.74
CA PHE A 68 -10.55 -4.96 12.85
C PHE A 68 -11.48 -6.04 12.29
N LYS A 69 -12.81 -5.89 12.42
CA LYS A 69 -13.75 -6.85 11.81
C LYS A 69 -13.66 -6.81 10.29
N HIS A 70 -13.72 -5.64 9.69
CA HIS A 70 -13.58 -5.48 8.23
C HIS A 70 -12.20 -5.97 7.75
N PHE A 71 -11.15 -5.69 8.52
CA PHE A 71 -9.79 -6.11 8.22
C PHE A 71 -9.65 -7.63 8.23
N THR A 72 -10.22 -8.33 9.23
CA THR A 72 -10.25 -9.81 9.27
C THR A 72 -11.05 -10.45 8.12
N LEU A 73 -11.85 -9.67 7.40
CA LEU A 73 -12.56 -10.09 6.19
C LEU A 73 -11.79 -9.74 4.89
N GLY A 74 -10.57 -9.23 4.98
CA GLY A 74 -9.76 -8.80 3.82
C GLY A 74 -10.28 -7.53 3.14
N GLN A 75 -11.18 -6.79 3.80
CA GLN A 75 -11.85 -5.61 3.23
C GLN A 75 -11.02 -4.33 3.32
N LEU A 76 -9.94 -4.35 4.10
CA LEU A 76 -9.09 -3.20 4.37
C LEU A 76 -7.62 -3.54 4.13
N ASP A 77 -6.87 -2.55 3.67
CA ASP A 77 -5.41 -2.63 3.54
C ASP A 77 -4.74 -2.12 4.83
N ILE A 78 -5.34 -1.12 5.46
CA ILE A 78 -4.78 -0.44 6.64
C ILE A 78 -5.88 -0.15 7.67
N ILE A 79 -5.59 -0.41 8.95
CA ILE A 79 -6.36 0.11 10.09
C ILE A 79 -5.58 1.23 10.76
N LYS A 80 -6.22 2.38 10.98
CA LYS A 80 -5.75 3.44 11.89
C LYS A 80 -6.11 3.08 13.32
N SER A 81 -5.12 3.00 14.20
CA SER A 81 -5.33 2.72 15.61
C SER A 81 -4.62 3.73 16.51
N SER A 82 -5.33 4.25 17.51
CA SER A 82 -4.77 5.11 18.56
C SER A 82 -4.04 4.32 19.66
N ARG A 83 -4.17 2.98 19.64
CA ARG A 83 -3.60 2.06 20.62
C ARG A 83 -2.89 0.88 19.94
N PRO A 84 -2.01 0.17 20.65
CA PRO A 84 -1.51 -1.13 20.18
C PRO A 84 -2.65 -2.13 19.90
N MET A 85 -2.40 -3.05 18.98
CA MET A 85 -3.30 -4.18 18.72
C MET A 85 -3.45 -5.05 19.98
N LYS A 86 -4.67 -5.46 20.30
CA LYS A 86 -4.94 -6.40 21.39
C LYS A 86 -4.60 -7.83 20.97
N ASN A 87 -4.26 -8.68 21.94
CA ASN A 87 -3.98 -10.10 21.67
C ASN A 87 -5.14 -10.80 20.94
N GLY A 88 -6.39 -10.53 21.33
CA GLY A 88 -7.56 -11.10 20.63
C GLY A 88 -7.71 -10.65 19.18
N GLU A 89 -7.33 -9.40 18.86
CA GLU A 89 -7.32 -8.88 17.49
C GLU A 89 -6.21 -9.54 16.66
N ARG A 90 -5.03 -9.75 17.28
CA ARG A 90 -3.92 -10.48 16.66
C ARG A 90 -4.31 -11.92 16.32
N THR A 91 -4.91 -12.64 17.28
CA THR A 91 -5.38 -14.01 17.06
C THR A 91 -6.46 -14.06 15.98
N ALA A 92 -7.37 -13.08 15.93
CA ALA A 92 -8.39 -13.02 14.88
C ALA A 92 -7.78 -12.81 13.48
N CYS A 93 -6.78 -11.94 13.34
CA CYS A 93 -6.05 -11.76 12.08
C CYS A 93 -5.32 -13.04 11.67
N GLN A 94 -4.62 -13.70 12.61
CA GLN A 94 -3.92 -14.96 12.37
C GLN A 94 -4.87 -16.07 11.91
N ASN A 95 -6.03 -16.21 12.58
CA ASN A 95 -7.05 -17.19 12.19
C ASN A 95 -7.67 -16.90 10.82
N ALA A 96 -7.68 -15.64 10.40
CA ALA A 96 -8.08 -15.22 9.05
C ALA A 96 -6.96 -15.34 8.01
N GLY A 97 -5.77 -15.82 8.39
CA GLY A 97 -4.61 -15.91 7.50
C GLY A 97 -3.97 -14.56 7.19
N ILE A 98 -4.24 -13.53 7.97
CA ILE A 98 -3.74 -12.16 7.75
C ILE A 98 -2.52 -11.92 8.63
N GLN A 99 -1.36 -11.79 7.98
CA GLN A 99 -0.17 -11.26 8.61
C GLN A 99 -0.26 -9.73 8.70
N THR A 100 0.13 -9.17 9.84
CA THR A 100 -0.01 -7.74 10.11
C THR A 100 1.32 -7.11 10.51
N ILE A 101 1.57 -5.90 10.04
CA ILE A 101 2.63 -5.03 10.55
C ILE A 101 2.02 -3.83 11.28
N GLU A 102 2.64 -3.40 12.37
CA GLU A 102 2.24 -2.20 13.11
C GLU A 102 3.30 -1.12 12.92
N VAL A 103 2.91 0.02 12.36
CA VAL A 103 3.83 1.11 12.02
C VAL A 103 3.36 2.38 12.73
N PRO A 104 4.19 3.02 13.58
CA PRO A 104 3.85 4.32 14.15
C PRO A 104 3.89 5.39 13.04
N MET A 105 2.93 6.32 13.06
CA MET A 105 2.76 7.34 12.01
C MET A 105 2.85 8.77 12.55
N ALA A 106 2.30 9.01 13.74
CA ALA A 106 2.34 10.30 14.42
C ALA A 106 2.13 10.10 15.93
N ARG A 107 2.42 11.13 16.72
CA ARG A 107 2.14 11.19 18.16
C ARG A 107 0.92 12.04 18.45
N PHE A 108 0.23 11.69 19.52
CA PHE A 108 -0.87 12.47 20.04
C PHE A 108 -0.33 13.71 20.79
N PRO A 109 -1.04 14.86 20.75
CA PRO A 109 -0.65 16.03 21.52
C PRO A 109 -0.63 15.81 23.03
N SER A 110 -1.42 14.85 23.52
CA SER A 110 -1.63 14.56 24.93
C SER A 110 -0.53 13.74 25.61
N GLY A 111 0.45 13.18 24.88
CA GLY A 111 1.53 12.40 25.49
C GLY A 111 2.22 11.42 24.55
N ASP A 112 2.72 10.31 25.11
CA ASP A 112 3.51 9.29 24.39
C ASP A 112 2.66 8.33 23.53
N GLU A 113 1.36 8.56 23.45
CA GLU A 113 0.47 7.80 22.58
C GLU A 113 0.76 8.10 21.12
N LYS A 114 0.61 7.06 20.28
CA LYS A 114 0.94 7.11 18.85
C LYS A 114 -0.26 6.68 18.02
N LEU A 115 -0.53 7.42 16.96
CA LEU A 115 -1.29 6.91 15.84
C LEU A 115 -0.43 5.84 15.16
N ARG A 116 -1.00 4.66 15.00
CA ARG A 116 -0.37 3.52 14.33
C ARG A 116 -1.22 3.10 13.17
N PHE A 117 -0.57 2.70 12.09
CA PHE A 117 -1.20 1.96 11.02
C PHE A 117 -0.92 0.47 11.24
N VAL A 118 -1.98 -0.31 11.34
CA VAL A 118 -1.92 -1.77 11.21
C VAL A 118 -2.10 -2.06 9.73
N VAL A 119 -1.10 -2.62 9.07
CA VAL A 119 -1.13 -2.88 7.63
C VAL A 119 -1.25 -4.38 7.40
N ASN A 120 -2.10 -4.78 6.46
CA ASN A 120 -2.14 -6.15 5.96
C ASN A 120 -0.87 -6.39 5.16
N HIS A 121 -0.07 -7.38 5.55
CA HIS A 121 1.21 -7.67 4.91
C HIS A 121 1.06 -7.94 3.41
N ASP A 122 0.04 -8.72 3.02
CA ASP A 122 -0.23 -9.02 1.61
C ASP A 122 -0.53 -7.76 0.79
N SER A 123 -1.12 -6.74 1.42
CA SER A 123 -1.39 -5.45 0.77
C SER A 123 -0.10 -4.71 0.41
N LEU A 124 1.06 -5.03 1.00
CA LEU A 124 2.36 -4.46 0.63
C LEU A 124 2.82 -4.88 -0.77
N ARG A 125 2.21 -5.89 -1.39
CA ARG A 125 2.44 -6.24 -2.80
C ARG A 125 1.97 -5.16 -3.77
N ARG A 126 1.05 -4.31 -3.33
CA ARG A 126 0.48 -3.22 -4.12
C ARG A 126 1.33 -1.96 -4.01
N GLU A 127 1.69 -1.38 -5.15
CA GLU A 127 2.51 -0.16 -5.19
C GLU A 127 1.77 1.03 -4.58
N GLU A 128 0.44 1.05 -4.63
CA GLU A 128 -0.37 2.10 -4.03
C GLU A 128 -0.24 2.10 -2.50
N VAL A 129 -0.21 0.92 -1.89
CA VAL A 129 -0.09 0.77 -0.43
C VAL A 129 1.32 1.17 0.00
N ARG A 130 2.36 0.67 -0.70
CA ARG A 130 3.75 1.08 -0.44
C ARG A 130 3.95 2.58 -0.64
N GLY A 131 3.42 3.13 -1.73
CA GLY A 131 3.49 4.55 -2.05
C GLY A 131 2.85 5.41 -0.98
N PHE A 132 1.67 5.03 -0.49
CA PHE A 132 0.98 5.74 0.58
C PHE A 132 1.77 5.69 1.91
N LEU A 133 2.30 4.53 2.30
CA LEU A 133 3.12 4.41 3.51
C LEU A 133 4.41 5.22 3.41
N ARG A 134 5.11 5.17 2.26
CA ARG A 134 6.31 5.98 1.99
C ARG A 134 6.00 7.47 2.06
N TYR A 135 4.86 7.90 1.52
CA TYR A 135 4.42 9.28 1.64
C TYR A 135 4.20 9.67 3.10
N CYS A 136 3.41 8.92 3.88
CA CYS A 136 3.11 9.24 5.28
C CYS A 136 4.39 9.31 6.16
N LEU A 137 5.41 8.53 5.82
CA LEU A 137 6.71 8.51 6.50
C LEU A 137 7.75 9.45 5.88
N SER A 138 7.38 10.26 4.88
CA SER A 138 8.26 11.29 4.30
C SER A 138 8.36 12.51 5.21
N ASP A 139 9.44 13.27 5.08
CA ASP A 139 9.64 14.49 5.86
C ASP A 139 8.51 15.50 5.61
N HIS A 140 8.08 15.62 4.34
CA HIS A 140 6.95 16.46 3.96
C HIS A 140 5.63 16.08 4.67
N ALA A 141 5.34 14.79 4.79
CA ALA A 141 4.16 14.34 5.52
C ALA A 141 4.29 14.57 7.04
N GLN A 142 5.51 14.52 7.59
CA GLN A 142 5.76 14.86 9.00
C GLN A 142 5.64 16.36 9.27
N GLU A 143 6.01 17.22 8.31
CA GLU A 143 5.70 18.66 8.37
C GLU A 143 4.19 18.91 8.39
N LEU A 144 3.43 18.22 7.52
CA LEU A 144 1.97 18.28 7.53
C LEU A 144 1.38 17.77 8.85
N ALA A 145 2.01 16.75 9.45
CA ALA A 145 1.61 16.24 10.75
C ALA A 145 1.70 17.29 11.84
N ALA A 146 2.67 18.21 11.78
CA ALA A 146 2.82 19.28 12.77
C ALA A 146 1.65 20.28 12.79
N VAL A 147 0.78 20.29 11.76
CA VAL A 147 -0.42 21.16 11.71
C VAL A 147 -1.57 20.57 12.53
N HIS A 148 -1.65 19.25 12.63
CA HIS A 148 -2.83 18.53 13.14
C HIS A 148 -2.53 17.55 14.29
N ALA A 149 -1.26 17.24 14.52
CA ALA A 149 -0.77 16.29 15.50
C ALA A 149 0.66 16.65 15.91
N VAL A 150 1.37 15.70 16.52
CA VAL A 150 2.80 15.83 16.80
C VAL A 150 3.56 14.85 15.92
N PRO A 151 4.57 15.28 15.14
CA PRO A 151 5.34 14.38 14.29
C PRO A 151 6.16 13.37 15.11
N LEU A 152 6.52 12.26 14.46
CA LEU A 152 7.46 11.30 15.03
C LEU A 152 8.81 11.97 15.28
N ARG A 153 9.50 11.57 16.35
CA ARG A 153 10.91 11.92 16.51
C ARG A 153 11.74 11.20 15.47
N GLU A 154 12.92 11.73 15.16
CA GLU A 154 13.81 11.17 14.14
C GLU A 154 14.06 9.66 14.32
N LEU A 155 14.36 9.21 15.54
CA LEU A 155 14.53 7.78 15.83
C LEU A 155 13.26 6.97 15.55
N GLU A 156 12.09 7.47 15.96
CA GLU A 156 10.81 6.80 15.76
C GLU A 156 10.41 6.74 14.27
N LEU A 157 10.76 7.78 13.52
CA LEU A 157 10.55 7.85 12.08
C LEU A 157 11.46 6.87 11.33
N ASN A 158 12.73 6.77 11.74
CA ASN A 158 13.67 5.82 11.18
C ASN A 158 13.26 4.37 11.48
N ASP A 159 12.82 4.09 12.71
CA ASP A 159 12.27 2.78 13.08
C ASP A 159 11.03 2.44 12.24
N ALA A 160 10.11 3.41 12.05
CA ALA A 160 8.92 3.21 11.23
C ALA A 160 9.26 2.89 9.76
N ARG A 161 10.23 3.62 9.18
CA ARG A 161 10.73 3.38 7.82
C ARG A 161 11.39 2.01 7.70
N LEU A 162 12.13 1.59 8.72
CA LEU A 162 12.78 0.28 8.76
C LEU A 162 11.73 -0.85 8.81
N ILE A 163 10.70 -0.74 9.65
CA ILE A 163 9.61 -1.73 9.74
C ILE A 163 8.97 -1.95 8.36
N VAL A 164 8.64 -0.87 7.65
CA VAL A 164 8.03 -0.96 6.31
C VAL A 164 9.01 -1.58 5.31
N THR A 165 10.30 -1.20 5.37
CA THR A 165 11.32 -1.71 4.44
C THR A 165 11.54 -3.21 4.62
N MET A 166 11.66 -3.67 5.86
CA MET A 166 11.84 -5.10 6.18
C MET A 166 10.63 -5.92 5.74
N ALA A 167 9.41 -5.45 6.03
CA ALA A 167 8.20 -6.15 5.62
C ALA A 167 8.06 -6.29 4.09
N ILE A 168 8.54 -5.31 3.32
CA ILE A 168 8.58 -5.41 1.85
C ILE A 168 9.63 -6.43 1.39
N GLN A 169 10.77 -6.52 2.10
CA GLN A 169 11.85 -7.45 1.75
C GLN A 169 11.49 -8.91 2.05
N ASP A 170 10.84 -9.18 3.18
CA ASP A 170 10.38 -10.51 3.56
C ASP A 170 9.50 -11.12 2.45
N ASP A 171 8.56 -10.33 1.90
CA ASP A 171 7.69 -10.75 0.79
C ASP A 171 8.46 -11.09 -0.49
N ALA A 172 9.53 -10.35 -0.82
CA ALA A 172 10.35 -10.59 -2.01
C ALA A 172 11.15 -11.91 -1.91
N THR A 173 11.46 -12.38 -0.70
CA THR A 173 12.21 -13.63 -0.48
C THR A 173 11.34 -14.88 -0.52
N GLU A 174 10.02 -14.74 -0.33
CA GLU A 174 9.06 -15.85 -0.42
C GLU A 174 8.51 -16.08 -1.84
N GLN A 175 8.81 -15.19 -2.80
CA GLN A 175 8.44 -15.41 -4.19
C GLN A 175 9.38 -16.43 -4.85
N PRO A 176 8.87 -17.58 -5.37
CA PRO A 176 9.69 -18.45 -6.19
C PRO A 176 10.16 -17.70 -7.44
N PRO A 177 11.36 -17.99 -7.97
CA PRO A 177 11.90 -17.25 -9.11
C PRO A 177 10.94 -17.35 -10.29
N GLU A 178 10.34 -16.22 -10.67
CA GLU A 178 9.68 -16.05 -11.96
C GLU A 178 10.76 -16.12 -13.04
N ASN A 179 11.05 -17.32 -13.53
CA ASN A 179 11.47 -17.66 -14.90
C ASN A 179 12.35 -18.92 -14.93
N GLU A 180 11.72 -20.10 -14.87
CA GLU A 180 12.32 -21.35 -15.40
C GLU A 180 11.24 -22.33 -15.91
N ALA A 181 10.14 -21.80 -16.43
CA ALA A 181 9.05 -22.59 -17.01
C ALA A 181 8.70 -22.11 -18.42
N ALA A 182 9.70 -22.01 -19.30
CA ALA A 182 9.49 -21.86 -20.75
C ALA A 182 10.74 -22.26 -21.55
N SER A 183 11.20 -23.51 -21.40
CA SER A 183 12.01 -24.19 -22.42
C SER A 183 12.02 -25.69 -22.15
N GLN A 184 10.97 -26.36 -22.61
CA GLN A 184 11.01 -27.74 -23.08
C GLN A 184 10.21 -27.82 -24.38
#